data_AF-A0A1I4IIV9-F1
#
_entry.id   AF-A0A1I4IIV9-F1
#
_cell.length_a   1.000
_cell.length_b   1.000
_cell.length_c   1.000
_cell.angle_alpha   90.00
_cell.angle_beta   90.00
_cell.angle_gamma   90.00
#
_symmetry.space_group_name_H-M   'P 1'
#
loop_
_entity.id
_entity.type
_entity.pdbx_description
1 polymer ?
#
loop_
_entity_poly.entity_id
_entity_poly.type
_entity_poly.pdbx_seq_one_letter_code
_entity_poly.pdbx_strand_id
1 'polypeptide(L)'
;MKRNGRRSLKPWRMALVATLLAPLAPGAAFAQQSGDVARVPRPQQAQPAQQVQQVQQVQQVQQAPAPAPPPSSRAEPQRPAPPPSRQQSEHLRQRGSSSVANAAILVGVGAVLANVFPGPPEQRQAPANDDYLALNGPRFAVTQKVGSFVVEGYIRGGWPFVVDFLPQPDSCTKLDVYLGGKQVFSRLLDADGSAGRRLLKIELPGNIAPAARPALYVLRSARPACAERGGGADEGGVSVEVYGIGAGPRAVGSVAVDRLVFGPPQPKLPRELVQVGYRMQWPFNHVAVEVLRFRRSGADGIEVERVATLDAEHGRGLPAGEVAGQTWDGRNGAAALSPGLHRLQVRAWLAGDDRSWVGAISPGIVRIADHGQ
;
A
#
# COMPACT_ATOMS: atom_id res chain seq x y z
N MET A 1 44.94 -40.68 52.15
CA MET A 1 44.67 -39.24 52.36
C MET A 1 43.51 -38.82 51.46
N LYS A 2 42.48 -38.19 52.05
CA LYS A 2 41.51 -37.18 51.56
C LYS A 2 41.03 -37.20 50.09
N ARG A 3 39.76 -36.91 49.76
CA ARG A 3 38.42 -37.00 50.37
C ARG A 3 37.44 -36.65 49.21
N ASN A 4 36.26 -37.26 49.26
CA ASN A 4 35.13 -37.09 48.35
C ASN A 4 34.69 -35.64 48.05
N GLY A 5 34.20 -35.41 46.83
CA GLY A 5 33.37 -34.25 46.47
C GLY A 5 32.16 -34.66 45.61
N ARG A 6 31.09 -35.14 46.25
CA ARG A 6 29.75 -35.27 45.63
C ARG A 6 29.03 -33.93 45.72
N ARG A 7 28.61 -33.36 44.59
CA ARG A 7 27.64 -32.26 44.56
C ARG A 7 26.23 -32.82 44.42
N SER A 8 25.39 -32.39 45.35
CA SER A 8 23.97 -32.66 45.50
C SER A 8 23.16 -31.85 44.48
N LEU A 9 22.30 -32.52 43.71
CA LEU A 9 21.22 -31.91 42.93
C LEU A 9 19.94 -31.95 43.78
N LYS A 10 19.40 -30.78 44.10
CA LYS A 10 18.09 -30.62 44.75
C LYS A 10 16.97 -30.91 43.76
N PRO A 11 15.93 -31.69 44.11
CA PRO A 11 14.72 -31.81 43.31
C PRO A 11 13.79 -30.60 43.55
N TRP A 12 13.36 -29.95 42.48
CA TRP A 12 12.24 -29.02 42.50
C TRP A 12 10.93 -29.80 42.45
N ARG A 13 10.06 -29.56 43.43
CA ARG A 13 8.71 -30.10 43.51
C ARG A 13 7.80 -29.33 42.53
N MET A 14 7.20 -30.04 41.59
CA MET A 14 6.01 -29.56 40.87
C MET A 14 4.82 -29.59 41.83
N ALA A 15 4.19 -28.43 42.03
CA ALA A 15 2.86 -28.35 42.63
C ALA A 15 1.82 -28.38 41.50
N LEU A 16 1.08 -29.49 41.43
CA LEU A 16 -0.16 -29.61 40.68
C LEU A 16 -1.22 -28.74 41.38
N VAL A 17 -1.77 -27.75 40.69
CA VAL A 17 -3.02 -27.10 41.12
C VAL A 17 -4.11 -27.57 40.15
N ALA A 18 -4.92 -28.50 40.65
CA ALA A 18 -6.17 -28.90 40.04
C ALA A 18 -7.25 -27.89 40.46
N THR A 19 -7.80 -27.16 39.49
CA THR A 19 -8.98 -26.31 39.74
C THR A 19 -10.20 -27.00 39.16
N LEU A 20 -11.15 -27.27 40.06
CA LEU A 20 -12.42 -27.94 39.84
C LEU A 20 -13.34 -27.14 38.90
N LEU A 21 -13.88 -27.85 37.91
CA LEU A 21 -15.09 -27.47 37.17
C LEU A 21 -16.31 -27.77 38.05
N ALA A 22 -17.17 -26.77 38.26
CA ALA A 22 -18.53 -26.96 38.76
C ALA A 22 -19.54 -26.53 37.66
N PRO A 23 -20.63 -27.29 37.45
CA PRO A 23 -21.65 -26.96 36.46
C PRO A 23 -22.71 -26.01 37.05
N LEU A 24 -23.14 -25.01 36.28
CA LEU A 24 -24.34 -24.23 36.58
C LEU A 24 -25.44 -24.58 35.57
N ALA A 25 -26.53 -25.13 36.10
CA ALA A 25 -27.80 -25.39 35.45
C ALA A 25 -28.77 -24.18 35.65
N PRO A 26 -29.97 -24.16 35.03
CA PRO A 26 -30.67 -22.95 34.60
C PRO A 26 -31.81 -22.46 35.51
N GLY A 27 -32.21 -21.19 35.32
CA GLY A 27 -33.61 -20.72 35.43
C GLY A 27 -34.09 -20.14 36.77
N ALA A 28 -34.62 -18.90 36.73
CA ALA A 28 -35.73 -18.30 37.52
C ALA A 28 -35.55 -16.76 37.48
N ALA A 29 -36.40 -15.97 36.82
CA ALA A 29 -37.74 -15.52 37.24
C ALA A 29 -37.73 -14.72 38.57
N PHE A 30 -37.73 -13.38 38.47
CA PHE A 30 -38.29 -12.42 39.43
C PHE A 30 -38.76 -11.22 38.59
N ALA A 31 -40.06 -10.94 38.50
CA ALA A 31 -40.98 -10.36 39.49
C ALA A 31 -41.04 -8.83 39.40
N GLN A 32 -42.27 -8.36 39.28
CA GLN A 32 -42.72 -6.98 39.22
C GLN A 32 -42.27 -6.17 40.43
N GLN A 33 -41.87 -4.92 40.19
CA GLN A 33 -42.01 -3.87 41.18
C GLN A 33 -42.51 -2.58 40.51
N SER A 34 -43.66 -2.15 41.00
CA SER A 34 -44.42 -0.98 40.60
C SER A 34 -43.87 0.28 41.27
N GLY A 35 -43.95 1.41 40.56
CA GLY A 35 -44.04 2.75 41.15
C GLY A 35 -42.73 3.52 41.23
N ASP A 36 -42.52 4.47 40.31
CA ASP A 36 -42.65 5.87 40.71
C ASP A 36 -42.74 6.79 39.49
N VAL A 37 -43.69 7.72 39.55
CA VAL A 37 -43.99 8.72 38.54
C VAL A 37 -43.07 9.92 38.78
N ALA A 38 -42.06 10.10 37.92
CA ALA A 38 -41.21 11.30 37.94
C ALA A 38 -41.01 11.85 36.51
N ARG A 39 -41.68 12.99 36.26
CA ARG A 39 -41.40 14.08 35.30
C ARG A 39 -40.67 13.72 34.00
N VAL A 40 -41.44 13.74 32.91
CA VAL A 40 -40.96 13.93 31.53
C VAL A 40 -40.24 15.28 31.40
N PRO A 41 -38.95 15.32 31.04
CA PRO A 41 -38.31 16.55 30.58
C PRO A 41 -38.79 16.88 29.17
N ARG A 42 -39.16 18.14 28.94
CA ARG A 42 -39.54 18.66 27.62
C ARG A 42 -38.40 18.46 26.60
N PRO A 43 -38.69 18.13 25.35
CA PRO A 43 -37.71 18.19 24.27
C PRO A 43 -37.27 19.64 24.05
N GLN A 44 -35.98 19.89 24.27
CA GLN A 44 -35.30 21.13 23.87
C GLN A 44 -35.30 21.20 22.34
N GLN A 45 -35.98 22.22 21.81
CA GLN A 45 -35.93 22.56 20.39
C GLN A 45 -34.49 22.90 20.02
N ALA A 46 -33.95 22.17 19.03
CA ALA A 46 -32.69 22.48 18.38
C ALA A 46 -32.81 23.85 17.67
N GLN A 47 -32.01 24.82 18.10
CA GLN A 47 -31.80 26.07 17.39
C GLN A 47 -30.92 25.81 16.16
N PRO A 48 -31.34 26.18 14.95
CA PRO A 48 -30.45 26.20 13.80
C PRO A 48 -29.75 27.57 13.66
N ALA A 49 -28.52 27.49 13.16
CA ALA A 49 -27.79 28.54 12.42
C ALA A 49 -27.19 29.73 13.19
N GLN A 50 -25.95 29.57 13.70
CA GLN A 50 -25.00 30.69 13.84
C GLN A 50 -23.51 30.37 13.50
N GLN A 51 -23.19 29.22 12.90
CA GLN A 51 -21.79 28.85 12.63
C GLN A 51 -21.25 29.16 11.22
N VAL A 52 -22.01 29.82 10.35
CA VAL A 52 -21.57 30.06 8.95
C VAL A 52 -20.78 31.36 8.75
N GLN A 53 -20.79 32.30 9.70
CA GLN A 53 -20.17 33.63 9.49
C GLN A 53 -18.68 33.74 9.85
N GLN A 54 -18.09 32.80 10.61
CA GLN A 54 -16.66 32.93 10.99
C GLN A 54 -15.66 32.40 9.94
N VAL A 55 -16.11 31.66 8.92
CA VAL A 55 -15.20 31.12 7.89
C VAL A 55 -14.91 32.13 6.76
N GLN A 56 -15.73 33.18 6.58
CA GLN A 56 -15.51 34.16 5.50
C GLN A 56 -14.49 35.26 5.85
N GLN A 57 -14.19 35.52 7.12
CA GLN A 57 -13.26 36.60 7.48
C GLN A 57 -11.77 36.24 7.34
N VAL A 58 -11.40 34.96 7.22
CA VAL A 58 -9.98 34.56 7.09
C VAL A 58 -9.50 34.58 5.63
N GLN A 59 -10.40 34.69 4.64
CA GLN A 59 -10.02 34.69 3.21
C GLN A 59 -9.66 36.07 2.63
N GLN A 60 -9.84 37.18 3.36
CA GLN A 60 -9.61 38.51 2.79
C GLN A 60 -8.20 39.10 3.00
N VAL A 61 -7.26 38.41 3.67
CA VAL A 61 -5.95 38.99 4.00
C VAL A 61 -4.80 38.56 3.08
N GLN A 62 -5.02 37.75 2.04
CA GLN A 62 -3.96 37.35 1.10
C GLN A 62 -4.38 37.47 -0.37
N GLN A 63 -4.70 38.68 -0.81
CA GLN A 63 -4.54 39.04 -2.22
C GLN A 63 -3.22 39.79 -2.35
N ALA A 64 -2.17 39.06 -2.73
CA ALA A 64 -0.94 39.67 -3.20
C ALA A 64 -1.22 40.44 -4.51
N PRO A 65 -0.62 41.62 -4.73
CA PRO A 65 -0.77 42.36 -5.98
C PRO A 65 -0.28 41.52 -7.16
N ALA A 66 -1.01 41.60 -8.27
CA ALA A 66 -0.69 40.89 -9.50
C ALA A 66 0.75 41.19 -9.96
N PRO A 67 1.54 40.18 -10.37
CA PRO A 67 2.84 40.42 -10.96
C PRO A 67 2.69 41.20 -12.27
N ALA A 68 3.58 42.17 -12.46
CA ALA A 68 3.65 42.99 -13.67
C ALA A 68 3.80 42.11 -14.93
N PRO A 69 3.18 42.51 -16.06
CA PRO A 69 3.30 41.77 -17.31
C PRO A 69 4.78 41.73 -17.77
N PRO A 70 5.25 40.59 -18.32
CA PRO A 70 6.61 40.49 -18.83
C PRO A 70 6.82 41.43 -20.03
N PRO A 71 8.02 42.02 -20.19
CA PRO A 71 8.33 42.83 -21.34
C PRO A 71 8.33 41.99 -22.62
N SER A 72 7.68 42.53 -23.65
CA SER A 72 7.61 41.99 -25.00
C SER A 72 8.99 41.61 -25.52
N SER A 73 9.22 40.30 -25.71
CA SER A 73 10.46 39.80 -26.27
C SER A 73 10.50 40.05 -27.78
N ARG A 74 11.58 40.72 -28.14
CA ARG A 74 12.07 41.13 -29.46
C ARG A 74 12.15 39.93 -30.42
N ALA A 75 11.74 40.16 -31.67
CA ALA A 75 11.81 39.20 -32.77
C ALA A 75 13.22 38.62 -32.95
N GLU A 76 13.32 37.29 -32.93
CA GLU A 76 14.53 36.53 -33.18
C GLU A 76 14.70 36.30 -34.71
N PRO A 77 15.91 36.50 -35.28
CA PRO A 77 16.15 36.30 -36.71
C PRO A 77 16.02 34.83 -37.13
N GLN A 78 15.30 34.60 -38.23
CA GLN A 78 15.11 33.29 -38.87
C GLN A 78 16.46 32.64 -39.23
N ARG A 79 16.71 31.43 -38.71
CA ARG A 79 17.79 30.56 -39.18
C ARG A 79 17.43 29.95 -40.55
N PRO A 80 18.39 29.85 -41.50
CA PRO A 80 18.21 29.13 -42.75
C PRO A 80 17.99 27.63 -42.55
N ALA A 81 17.14 27.04 -43.40
CA ALA A 81 16.82 25.63 -43.43
C ALA A 81 18.04 24.75 -43.81
N PRO A 82 18.18 23.54 -43.23
CA PRO A 82 19.16 22.56 -43.69
C PRO A 82 18.75 21.91 -45.02
N PRO A 83 19.73 21.48 -45.86
CA PRO A 83 19.47 20.83 -47.14
C PRO A 83 18.91 19.40 -46.99
N PRO A 84 18.22 18.87 -48.01
CA PRO A 84 17.56 17.57 -47.95
C PRO A 84 18.56 16.41 -47.92
N SER A 85 18.41 15.53 -46.93
CA SER A 85 19.15 14.29 -46.82
C SER A 85 18.76 13.32 -47.93
N ARG A 86 19.79 12.87 -48.66
CA ARG A 86 19.77 11.89 -49.74
C ARG A 86 19.18 10.57 -49.27
N GLN A 87 18.27 10.04 -50.07
CA GLN A 87 17.77 8.67 -50.01
C GLN A 87 18.93 7.67 -50.09
N GLN A 88 19.02 6.77 -49.11
CA GLN A 88 19.58 5.44 -49.28
C GLN A 88 18.52 4.43 -48.86
N SER A 89 17.86 3.89 -49.86
CA SER A 89 17.21 2.60 -49.80
C SER A 89 18.30 1.53 -49.82
N GLU A 90 18.26 0.54 -48.92
CA GLU A 90 18.32 -0.87 -49.32
C GLU A 90 18.11 -1.82 -48.14
N HIS A 91 17.13 -2.71 -48.36
CA HIS A 91 17.06 -4.11 -47.93
C HIS A 91 17.63 -4.52 -46.57
N LEU A 92 16.72 -4.90 -45.66
CA LEU A 92 16.73 -6.24 -45.06
C LEU A 92 15.31 -6.65 -44.66
N ARG A 93 14.75 -7.58 -45.44
CA ARG A 93 13.62 -8.40 -45.05
C ARG A 93 14.08 -9.26 -43.86
N GLN A 94 13.45 -9.13 -42.70
CA GLN A 94 13.42 -10.24 -41.75
C GLN A 94 12.03 -10.39 -41.13
N ARG A 95 11.54 -11.60 -41.34
CA ARG A 95 10.22 -12.14 -41.06
C ARG A 95 10.39 -13.07 -39.86
N GLY A 96 9.56 -12.92 -38.83
CA GLY A 96 9.51 -13.77 -37.63
C GLY A 96 9.14 -12.89 -36.43
N SER A 97 7.87 -12.74 -36.04
CA SER A 97 6.91 -13.73 -35.53
C SER A 97 7.40 -14.45 -34.27
N SER A 98 6.68 -14.14 -33.18
CA SER A 98 6.43 -14.92 -31.97
C SER A 98 7.34 -14.74 -30.73
N SER A 99 6.61 -14.47 -29.64
CA SER A 99 6.89 -14.80 -28.24
C SER A 99 8.03 -14.06 -27.54
N VAL A 100 7.67 -12.93 -26.93
CA VAL A 100 8.37 -12.37 -25.77
C VAL A 100 8.16 -13.34 -24.61
N ALA A 101 9.04 -14.34 -24.52
CA ALA A 101 9.13 -15.24 -23.38
C ALA A 101 9.65 -14.44 -22.18
N ASN A 102 8.85 -14.40 -21.12
CA ASN A 102 9.23 -13.91 -19.81
C ASN A 102 10.46 -14.70 -19.32
N ALA A 103 11.66 -14.14 -19.50
CA ALA A 103 12.88 -14.68 -18.95
C ALA A 103 12.89 -14.44 -17.42
N ALA A 104 12.67 -15.50 -16.66
CA ALA A 104 12.83 -15.50 -15.21
C ALA A 104 14.32 -15.41 -14.86
N ILE A 105 14.77 -14.21 -14.49
CA ILE A 105 16.13 -13.99 -13.96
C ILE A 105 16.06 -14.20 -12.43
N LEU A 106 16.59 -15.34 -11.97
CA LEU A 106 16.83 -15.67 -10.56
C LEU A 106 18.27 -15.31 -10.20
N VAL A 107 18.50 -14.13 -9.63
CA VAL A 107 19.79 -13.76 -9.01
C VAL A 107 19.56 -13.45 -7.54
N GLY A 108 20.16 -14.26 -6.68
CA GLY A 108 19.81 -14.40 -5.28
C GLY A 108 20.29 -13.30 -4.33
N VAL A 109 19.40 -12.95 -3.40
CA VAL A 109 19.70 -12.54 -2.02
C VAL A 109 18.56 -13.10 -1.15
N GLY A 110 18.66 -14.39 -0.77
CA GLY A 110 17.54 -15.17 -0.21
C GLY A 110 17.42 -15.20 1.32
N ALA A 111 18.30 -14.52 2.06
CA ALA A 111 18.42 -14.74 3.51
C ALA A 111 17.39 -13.96 4.36
N VAL A 112 16.87 -12.82 3.89
CA VAL A 112 16.16 -11.89 4.79
C VAL A 112 14.65 -12.02 4.73
N LEU A 113 14.14 -12.48 3.58
CA LEU A 113 12.75 -12.89 3.49
C LEU A 113 12.45 -14.09 4.39
N ALA A 114 13.45 -14.88 4.82
CA ALA A 114 13.25 -16.03 5.70
C ALA A 114 12.66 -15.69 7.07
N ASN A 115 13.12 -14.58 7.66
CA ASN A 115 12.72 -14.15 9.00
C ASN A 115 11.57 -13.13 8.98
N VAL A 116 11.29 -12.53 7.82
CA VAL A 116 10.14 -11.65 7.60
C VAL A 116 8.92 -12.43 7.11
N PHE A 117 9.15 -13.50 6.34
CA PHE A 117 8.14 -14.38 5.79
C PHE A 117 8.47 -15.84 6.14
N PRO A 118 7.83 -16.42 7.17
CA PRO A 118 7.87 -17.86 7.38
C PRO A 118 7.07 -18.54 6.26
N GLY A 119 7.76 -18.86 5.17
CA GLY A 119 7.20 -19.56 4.01
C GLY A 119 8.27 -20.39 3.30
N PRO A 120 7.87 -21.39 2.49
CA PRO A 120 8.78 -22.23 1.73
C PRO A 120 9.76 -21.37 0.89
N PRO A 121 11.04 -21.77 0.78
CA PRO A 121 12.07 -21.00 0.08
C PRO A 121 11.73 -20.69 -1.38
N GLU A 122 10.84 -21.48 -2.00
CA GLU A 122 10.36 -21.35 -3.38
C GLU A 122 9.49 -20.10 -3.62
N GLN A 123 8.90 -19.52 -2.58
CA GLN A 123 8.08 -18.29 -2.67
C GLN A 123 8.87 -17.01 -2.31
N ARG A 124 10.16 -17.11 -1.95
CA ARG A 124 11.00 -15.95 -1.70
C ARG A 124 11.48 -15.38 -3.03
N GLN A 125 10.74 -14.41 -3.55
CA GLN A 125 11.22 -13.64 -4.69
C GLN A 125 12.57 -13.01 -4.32
N ALA A 126 13.61 -13.30 -5.09
CA ALA A 126 14.88 -12.58 -4.95
C ALA A 126 14.59 -11.08 -5.02
N PRO A 127 15.24 -10.23 -4.21
CA PRO A 127 15.04 -8.79 -4.31
C PRO A 127 15.30 -8.36 -5.75
N ALA A 128 14.44 -7.48 -6.22
CA ALA A 128 14.60 -6.86 -7.51
C ALA A 128 16.00 -6.22 -7.57
N ASN A 129 16.74 -6.54 -8.62
CA ASN A 129 17.95 -5.80 -8.93
C ASN A 129 17.57 -4.35 -9.34
N ASP A 130 18.57 -3.47 -9.35
CA ASP A 130 18.37 -2.06 -9.69
C ASP A 130 17.66 -1.90 -11.05
N ASP A 131 18.09 -2.68 -12.04
CA ASP A 131 17.55 -2.63 -13.41
C ASP A 131 16.06 -2.94 -13.46
N TYR A 132 15.60 -3.93 -12.69
CA TYR A 132 14.18 -4.27 -12.64
C TYR A 132 13.35 -3.13 -12.05
N LEU A 133 13.75 -2.54 -10.92
CA LEU A 133 12.99 -1.44 -10.31
C LEU A 133 13.05 -0.17 -11.16
N ALA A 134 14.15 0.05 -11.88
CA ALA A 134 14.27 1.14 -12.86
C ALA A 134 13.17 1.06 -13.93
N LEU A 135 13.02 -0.13 -14.50
CA LEU A 135 12.17 -0.37 -15.65
C LEU A 135 10.71 -0.59 -15.27
N ASN A 136 10.47 -1.33 -14.19
CA ASN A 136 9.15 -1.81 -13.83
C ASN A 136 8.56 -1.10 -12.61
N GLY A 137 9.34 -0.25 -11.92
CA GLY A 137 8.89 0.48 -10.75
C GLY A 137 8.84 -0.35 -9.47
N PRO A 138 8.17 0.16 -8.42
CA PRO A 138 8.07 -0.53 -7.14
C PRO A 138 7.30 -1.85 -7.29
N ARG A 139 7.75 -2.90 -6.59
CA ARG A 139 7.18 -4.24 -6.65
C ARG A 139 6.43 -4.57 -5.37
N PHE A 140 5.17 -4.94 -5.51
CA PHE A 140 4.30 -5.32 -4.40
C PHE A 140 4.30 -6.84 -4.28
N ALA A 141 4.31 -7.36 -3.06
CA ALA A 141 4.34 -8.81 -2.85
C ALA A 141 3.04 -9.47 -3.33
N VAL A 142 3.17 -10.50 -4.18
CA VAL A 142 2.04 -11.30 -4.71
C VAL A 142 1.51 -12.32 -3.69
N THR A 143 2.23 -12.54 -2.61
CA THR A 143 1.78 -13.36 -1.48
C THR A 143 2.17 -12.63 -0.20
N GLN A 144 1.19 -12.45 0.68
CA GLN A 144 1.34 -11.68 1.90
C GLN A 144 0.73 -12.44 3.06
N LYS A 145 1.40 -12.41 4.23
CA LYS A 145 0.79 -12.89 5.47
C LYS A 145 -0.26 -11.88 5.92
N VAL A 146 -1.37 -12.35 6.50
CA VAL A 146 -2.36 -11.48 7.13
C VAL A 146 -1.65 -10.55 8.12
N GLY A 147 -1.95 -9.26 8.02
CA GLY A 147 -1.31 -8.22 8.81
C GLY A 147 0.10 -7.85 8.38
N SER A 148 0.57 -8.28 7.22
CA SER A 148 1.81 -7.79 6.61
C SER A 148 1.53 -7.24 5.23
N PHE A 149 2.09 -6.07 4.94
CA PHE A 149 2.08 -5.47 3.61
C PHE A 149 3.50 -5.13 3.20
N VAL A 150 3.92 -5.62 2.03
CA VAL A 150 5.32 -5.56 1.62
C VAL A 150 5.48 -5.00 0.23
N VAL A 151 6.37 -4.03 0.14
CA VAL A 151 6.73 -3.34 -1.10
C VAL A 151 8.24 -3.26 -1.19
N GLU A 152 8.75 -3.53 -2.37
CA GLU A 152 10.13 -3.26 -2.73
C GLU A 152 10.18 -2.01 -3.61
N GLY A 153 11.08 -1.09 -3.28
CA GLY A 153 11.23 0.18 -3.97
C GLY A 153 12.57 0.82 -3.64
N TYR A 154 12.80 2.04 -4.14
CA TYR A 154 14.02 2.78 -3.87
C TYR A 154 13.99 3.47 -2.51
N ILE A 155 15.14 3.48 -1.82
CA ILE A 155 15.42 4.28 -0.63
C ILE A 155 16.68 5.13 -0.82
N ARG A 156 16.68 6.33 -0.23
CA ARG A 156 17.87 7.16 0.00
C ARG A 156 17.74 7.87 1.34
N GLY A 157 18.86 8.17 1.98
CA GLY A 157 18.89 8.92 3.24
C GLY A 157 18.33 10.32 3.09
N GLY A 158 17.57 10.75 4.09
CA GLY A 158 16.92 12.07 4.08
C GLY A 158 15.74 12.17 3.12
N TRP A 159 15.37 11.08 2.43
CA TRP A 159 14.14 11.08 1.66
C TRP A 159 12.92 11.06 2.57
N PRO A 160 11.85 11.75 2.15
CA PRO A 160 10.58 11.59 2.79
C PRO A 160 9.94 10.26 2.32
N PHE A 161 9.24 9.60 3.23
CA PHE A 161 8.43 8.42 3.02
C PHE A 161 6.98 8.73 3.40
N VAL A 162 6.02 8.23 2.65
CA VAL A 162 4.59 8.38 2.95
C VAL A 162 3.90 7.03 3.00
N VAL A 163 2.92 6.93 3.90
CA VAL A 163 2.03 5.77 3.98
C VAL A 163 0.64 6.22 4.40
N ASP A 164 -0.36 5.74 3.68
CA ASP A 164 -1.79 5.91 3.94
C ASP A 164 -2.38 4.54 4.23
N PHE A 165 -2.85 4.33 5.47
CA PHE A 165 -3.30 3.05 5.95
C PHE A 165 -4.45 3.16 6.95
N LEU A 166 -5.23 2.09 7.08
CA LEU A 166 -6.28 1.92 8.09
C LEU A 166 -5.95 0.69 8.94
N PRO A 167 -5.50 0.88 10.20
CA PRO A 167 -5.32 -0.22 11.14
C PRO A 167 -6.67 -0.73 11.65
N GLN A 168 -6.72 -1.99 12.11
CA GLN A 168 -7.86 -2.48 12.88
C GLN A 168 -7.82 -1.96 14.32
N PRO A 169 -8.97 -1.76 14.99
CA PRO A 169 -8.98 -1.50 16.43
C PRO A 169 -8.23 -2.55 17.24
N ASP A 170 -7.62 -2.10 18.33
CA ASP A 170 -6.80 -2.89 19.27
C ASP A 170 -5.57 -3.53 18.62
N SER A 171 -5.03 -2.90 17.57
CA SER A 171 -3.83 -3.36 16.85
C SER A 171 -2.70 -2.35 16.92
N CYS A 172 -1.47 -2.84 16.79
CA CYS A 172 -0.28 -2.03 16.67
C CYS A 172 0.27 -2.14 15.25
N THR A 173 0.52 -1.01 14.60
CA THR A 173 1.07 -0.96 13.23
C THR A 173 2.47 -0.36 13.21
N LYS A 174 3.43 -1.08 12.63
CA LYS A 174 4.85 -0.74 12.57
C LYS A 174 5.38 -0.79 11.14
N LEU A 175 6.29 0.10 10.80
CA LEU A 175 7.09 0.08 9.57
C LEU A 175 8.51 -0.37 9.88
N ASP A 176 8.98 -1.38 9.14
CA ASP A 176 10.37 -1.80 9.09
C ASP A 176 10.90 -1.60 7.66
N VAL A 177 12.14 -1.13 7.54
CA VAL A 177 12.82 -1.00 6.23
C VAL A 177 14.13 -1.77 6.25
N TYR A 178 14.35 -2.58 5.20
CA TYR A 178 15.51 -3.43 5.05
C TYR A 178 16.31 -3.04 3.80
N LEU A 179 17.63 -2.94 3.94
CA LEU A 179 18.58 -2.66 2.87
C LEU A 179 19.65 -3.74 2.85
N GLY A 180 19.81 -4.43 1.72
CA GLY A 180 20.75 -5.56 1.63
C GLY A 180 20.50 -6.64 2.69
N GLY A 181 19.24 -6.78 3.10
CA GLY A 181 18.84 -7.69 4.15
C GLY A 181 18.97 -7.18 5.60
N LYS A 182 19.69 -6.10 5.83
CA LYS A 182 19.80 -5.53 7.17
C LYS A 182 18.65 -4.58 7.44
N GLN A 183 18.01 -4.71 8.60
CA GLN A 183 17.05 -3.69 9.05
C GLN A 183 17.80 -2.38 9.32
N VAL A 184 17.45 -1.33 8.58
CA VAL A 184 18.08 -0.01 8.67
C VAL A 184 17.18 1.05 9.29
N PHE A 185 15.87 0.79 9.33
CA PHE A 185 14.89 1.68 9.92
C PHE A 185 13.73 0.90 10.54
N SER A 186 13.15 1.46 11.60
CA SER A 186 12.06 0.90 12.37
C SER A 186 11.25 2.03 12.96
N ARG A 187 9.93 2.06 12.77
CA ARG A 187 9.07 3.06 13.39
C ARG A 187 7.70 2.50 13.71
N LEU A 188 7.27 2.70 14.96
CA LEU A 188 5.87 2.54 15.35
C LEU A 188 5.04 3.64 14.68
N LEU A 189 4.06 3.25 13.88
CA LEU A 189 3.18 4.19 13.17
C LEU A 189 1.91 4.45 13.97
N ASP A 190 1.37 3.41 14.58
CA ASP A 190 0.11 3.42 15.29
C ASP A 190 0.15 2.40 16.42
N ALA A 191 -0.22 2.81 17.64
CA ALA A 191 -0.02 2.00 18.83
C ALA A 191 -1.22 1.10 19.18
N ASP A 192 -2.43 1.52 18.82
CA ASP A 192 -3.68 0.96 19.32
C ASP A 192 -4.79 0.77 18.27
N GLY A 193 -4.62 1.25 17.04
CA GLY A 193 -5.60 1.10 15.97
C GLY A 193 -6.83 1.97 16.11
N SER A 194 -6.86 2.89 17.09
CA SER A 194 -8.08 3.63 17.45
C SER A 194 -8.31 4.86 16.57
N ALA A 195 -7.26 5.38 15.92
CA ALA A 195 -7.29 6.64 15.18
C ALA A 195 -7.93 6.56 13.78
N GLY A 196 -8.41 5.39 13.35
CA GLY A 196 -8.97 5.20 12.00
C GLY A 196 -7.91 5.35 10.89
N ARG A 197 -8.32 5.81 9.70
CA ARG A 197 -7.41 5.94 8.54
C ARG A 197 -6.40 7.07 8.78
N ARG A 198 -5.12 6.79 8.54
CA ARG A 198 -4.01 7.72 8.78
C ARG A 198 -3.15 7.87 7.55
N LEU A 199 -2.80 9.12 7.26
CA LEU A 199 -1.74 9.48 6.31
C LEU A 199 -0.55 10.02 7.10
N LEU A 200 0.58 9.32 7.02
CA LEU A 200 1.81 9.71 7.69
C LEU A 200 2.90 10.06 6.68
N LYS A 201 3.59 11.17 6.96
CA LYS A 201 4.85 11.55 6.33
C LYS A 201 5.99 11.30 7.33
N ILE A 202 7.01 10.58 6.91
CA ILE A 202 8.14 10.13 7.73
C ILE A 202 9.42 10.57 7.03
N GLU A 203 10.27 11.33 7.72
CA GLU A 203 11.61 11.61 7.21
C GLU A 203 12.53 10.42 7.53
N LEU A 204 13.17 9.86 6.50
CA LEU A 204 14.14 8.79 6.67
C LEU A 204 15.47 9.35 7.18
N PRO A 205 16.17 8.67 8.11
CA PRO A 205 17.47 9.13 8.59
C PRO A 205 18.47 9.37 7.45
N GLY A 206 19.15 10.52 7.50
CA GLY A 206 20.11 10.96 6.46
C GLY A 206 21.29 10.02 6.25
N ASN A 207 21.61 9.20 7.25
CA ASN A 207 22.73 8.26 7.22
C ASN A 207 22.40 6.90 6.59
N ILE A 208 21.14 6.65 6.19
CA ILE A 208 20.77 5.44 5.46
C ILE A 208 21.07 5.67 3.98
N ALA A 209 21.77 4.77 3.29
CA ALA A 209 21.93 4.79 1.82
C ALA A 209 22.25 6.18 1.19
N PRO A 210 23.53 6.54 0.98
CA PRO A 210 23.90 7.87 0.44
C PRO A 210 23.37 8.13 -0.99
N ALA A 211 23.09 7.05 -1.74
CA ALA A 211 22.46 7.08 -3.06
C ALA A 211 21.18 6.24 -3.05
N ALA A 212 20.29 6.47 -4.01
CA ALA A 212 19.06 5.70 -4.18
C ALA A 212 19.40 4.22 -4.46
N ARG A 213 18.86 3.29 -3.67
CA ARG A 213 19.08 1.84 -3.83
C ARG A 213 17.80 1.04 -3.56
N PRO A 214 17.65 -0.16 -4.13
CA PRO A 214 16.56 -1.08 -3.78
C PRO A 214 16.51 -1.38 -2.28
N ALA A 215 15.31 -1.33 -1.69
CA ALA A 215 15.03 -1.68 -0.31
C ALA A 215 13.63 -2.28 -0.16
N LEU A 216 13.44 -3.02 0.94
CA LEU A 216 12.17 -3.64 1.29
C LEU A 216 11.49 -2.84 2.40
N TYR A 217 10.27 -2.42 2.16
CA TYR A 217 9.37 -1.77 3.11
C TYR A 217 8.35 -2.79 3.60
N VAL A 218 8.29 -2.98 4.91
CA VAL A 218 7.42 -3.98 5.54
C VAL A 218 6.56 -3.26 6.56
N LEU A 219 5.27 -3.14 6.26
CA LEU A 219 4.26 -2.69 7.21
C LEU A 219 3.69 -3.91 7.91
N ARG A 220 3.72 -3.95 9.24
CA ARG A 220 3.15 -5.04 10.04
C ARG A 220 2.10 -4.50 10.96
N SER A 221 1.00 -5.23 11.10
CA SER A 221 -0.03 -4.99 12.08
C SER A 221 -0.29 -6.27 12.87
N ALA A 222 -0.25 -6.17 14.20
CA ALA A 222 -0.44 -7.28 15.12
C ALA A 222 -1.35 -6.85 16.27
N ARG A 223 -2.03 -7.82 16.87
CA ARG A 223 -2.66 -7.67 18.19
C ARG A 223 -1.79 -8.32 19.24
N PRO A 224 -1.90 -7.93 20.51
CA PRO A 224 -2.59 -6.76 21.03
C PRO A 224 -1.87 -5.48 20.62
N ALA A 225 -2.53 -4.34 20.85
CA ALA A 225 -1.93 -3.02 20.80
C ALA A 225 -0.61 -2.97 21.59
N CYS A 226 0.34 -2.14 21.15
CA CYS A 226 1.72 -2.08 21.68
C CYS A 226 1.81 -1.51 23.11
N ALA A 227 0.69 -1.34 23.81
CA ALA A 227 0.61 -0.58 25.05
C ALA A 227 1.12 -1.34 26.28
N GLU A 228 1.21 -2.67 26.30
CA GLU A 228 1.56 -3.37 27.54
C GLU A 228 2.41 -4.63 27.33
N ARG A 229 3.57 -4.64 28.00
CA ARG A 229 4.51 -5.76 28.22
C ARG A 229 5.59 -5.94 27.16
N GLY A 230 6.82 -6.05 27.65
CA GLY A 230 7.95 -6.70 26.95
C GLY A 230 7.71 -8.20 26.73
N GLY A 231 6.58 -8.55 26.12
CA GLY A 231 6.18 -9.90 25.72
C GLY A 231 6.56 -10.14 24.26
N GLY A 232 7.03 -11.35 23.97
CA GLY A 232 7.55 -11.75 22.66
C GLY A 232 6.55 -11.58 21.52
N ALA A 233 7.09 -11.16 20.38
CA ALA A 233 6.42 -10.80 19.14
C ALA A 233 5.81 -12.00 18.37
N ASP A 234 4.94 -12.79 19.00
CA ASP A 234 4.26 -13.91 18.36
C ASP A 234 2.75 -13.91 18.62
N GLU A 235 2.13 -12.75 18.43
CA GLU A 235 0.69 -12.59 18.49
C GLU A 235 0.15 -12.28 17.09
N GLY A 236 -0.94 -12.97 16.73
CA GLY A 236 -1.41 -13.16 15.35
C GLY A 236 -1.51 -11.86 14.54
N GLY A 237 -0.99 -11.90 13.31
CA GLY A 237 -1.10 -10.79 12.37
C GLY A 237 -2.56 -10.42 12.14
N VAL A 238 -2.87 -9.12 12.22
CA VAL A 238 -4.22 -8.58 12.02
C VAL A 238 -4.24 -7.72 10.78
N SER A 239 -5.29 -7.78 9.97
CA SER A 239 -5.29 -7.09 8.67
C SER A 239 -5.06 -5.59 8.84
N VAL A 240 -4.24 -5.02 7.96
CA VAL A 240 -4.10 -3.57 7.78
C VAL A 240 -4.41 -3.25 6.33
N GLU A 241 -5.28 -2.27 6.10
CA GLU A 241 -5.56 -1.81 4.74
C GLU A 241 -4.58 -0.71 4.38
N VAL A 242 -3.86 -0.87 3.27
CA VAL A 242 -2.98 0.17 2.71
C VAL A 242 -3.65 0.77 1.48
N TYR A 243 -3.74 2.09 1.44
CA TYR A 243 -4.28 2.86 0.32
C TYR A 243 -3.20 3.61 -0.45
N GLY A 244 -2.05 3.87 0.17
CA GLY A 244 -0.95 4.57 -0.46
C GLY A 244 0.38 4.33 0.25
N ILE A 245 1.46 4.25 -0.52
CA ILE A 245 2.83 4.14 -0.01
C ILE A 245 3.79 4.73 -1.04
N GLY A 246 4.84 5.41 -0.60
CA GLY A 246 5.85 5.94 -1.51
C GLY A 246 7.08 6.48 -0.80
N ALA A 247 8.16 6.66 -1.55
CA ALA A 247 9.40 7.24 -1.05
C ALA A 247 10.05 8.15 -2.10
N GLY A 248 10.68 9.21 -1.61
CA GLY A 248 11.41 10.17 -2.42
C GLY A 248 10.73 11.55 -2.51
N PRO A 249 11.46 12.60 -2.91
CA PRO A 249 10.97 13.98 -2.89
C PRO A 249 9.67 14.19 -3.65
N ARG A 250 9.44 13.45 -4.75
CA ARG A 250 8.23 13.56 -5.58
C ARG A 250 7.08 12.68 -5.11
N ALA A 251 7.36 11.65 -4.30
CA ALA A 251 6.31 10.81 -3.71
C ALA A 251 5.49 11.57 -2.65
N VAL A 252 6.13 12.54 -1.98
CA VAL A 252 5.64 13.15 -0.74
C VAL A 252 5.08 14.56 -0.93
N GLY A 253 5.06 15.09 -2.16
CA GLY A 253 4.39 16.35 -2.49
C GLY A 253 2.85 16.32 -2.38
N SER A 254 2.31 15.55 -1.42
CA SER A 254 0.92 15.24 -1.06
C SER A 254 0.36 14.02 -1.81
N VAL A 255 0.54 12.80 -1.28
CA VAL A 255 -0.05 11.52 -1.76
C VAL A 255 -0.24 11.49 -3.28
N ALA A 256 0.86 11.34 -4.00
CA ALA A 256 0.99 11.69 -5.41
C ALA A 256 -0.03 11.05 -6.39
N VAL A 257 -0.75 10.01 -5.96
CA VAL A 257 -1.95 9.50 -6.64
C VAL A 257 -3.13 9.60 -5.67
N ASP A 258 -4.12 10.40 -5.99
CA ASP A 258 -5.36 10.52 -5.22
C ASP A 258 -6.60 10.27 -6.10
N ARG A 259 -7.78 10.21 -5.45
CA ARG A 259 -9.08 9.99 -6.11
C ARG A 259 -9.12 8.75 -7.03
N LEU A 260 -8.72 7.60 -6.51
CA LEU A 260 -8.87 6.34 -7.24
C LEU A 260 -10.35 5.97 -7.34
N VAL A 261 -10.83 5.86 -8.57
CA VAL A 261 -12.18 5.39 -8.91
C VAL A 261 -12.07 3.96 -9.41
N PHE A 262 -12.77 3.05 -8.73
CA PHE A 262 -12.87 1.64 -9.14
C PHE A 262 -14.25 1.11 -8.75
N GLY A 263 -15.15 1.01 -9.73
CA GLY A 263 -16.53 0.64 -9.48
C GLY A 263 -17.36 0.47 -10.75
N PRO A 264 -18.63 0.07 -10.66
CA PRO A 264 -19.38 -0.15 -9.42
C PRO A 264 -18.93 -1.42 -8.66
N PRO A 265 -19.30 -1.58 -7.37
CA PRO A 265 -18.84 -2.72 -6.57
C PRO A 265 -19.28 -4.11 -7.06
N GLN A 266 -20.38 -4.20 -7.81
CA GLN A 266 -20.94 -5.44 -8.35
C GLN A 266 -21.44 -5.20 -9.78
N PRO A 267 -20.54 -5.08 -10.77
CA PRO A 267 -20.91 -4.74 -12.13
C PRO A 267 -21.71 -5.88 -12.79
N LYS A 268 -22.76 -5.52 -13.54
CA LYS A 268 -23.55 -6.47 -14.33
C LYS A 268 -22.88 -6.78 -15.67
N LEU A 269 -21.78 -7.52 -15.65
CA LEU A 269 -21.05 -7.88 -16.87
C LEU A 269 -21.86 -8.81 -17.79
N PRO A 270 -21.75 -8.67 -19.13
CA PRO A 270 -20.96 -7.66 -19.86
C PRO A 270 -21.69 -6.33 -20.10
N ARG A 271 -22.90 -6.13 -19.54
CA ARG A 271 -23.74 -4.95 -19.80
C ARG A 271 -23.25 -3.68 -19.11
N GLU A 272 -22.47 -3.83 -18.06
CA GLU A 272 -21.95 -2.74 -17.22
C GLU A 272 -20.46 -2.97 -16.96
N LEU A 273 -19.61 -2.11 -17.50
CA LEU A 273 -18.16 -2.17 -17.34
C LEU A 273 -17.72 -1.49 -16.04
N VAL A 274 -16.59 -1.93 -15.51
CA VAL A 274 -15.95 -1.31 -14.34
C VAL A 274 -15.27 -0.02 -14.79
N GLN A 275 -15.68 1.10 -14.21
CA GLN A 275 -15.06 2.41 -14.36
C GLN A 275 -13.75 2.48 -13.58
N VAL A 276 -12.73 3.03 -14.23
CA VAL A 276 -11.38 3.19 -13.72
C VAL A 276 -10.94 4.64 -13.88
N GLY A 277 -10.42 5.22 -12.81
CA GLY A 277 -9.85 6.57 -12.85
C GLY A 277 -8.94 6.83 -11.67
N TYR A 278 -8.07 7.82 -11.81
CA TYR A 278 -7.13 8.28 -10.79
C TYR A 278 -6.65 9.69 -11.12
N ARG A 279 -6.14 10.42 -10.13
CA ARG A 279 -5.53 11.72 -10.34
C ARG A 279 -4.10 11.71 -9.80
N MET A 280 -3.16 12.16 -10.62
CA MET A 280 -1.77 12.37 -10.22
C MET A 280 -1.51 13.83 -9.93
N GLN A 281 -0.89 14.11 -8.78
CA GLN A 281 -0.51 15.48 -8.43
C GLN A 281 0.83 15.90 -9.04
N TRP A 282 1.70 14.92 -9.32
CA TRP A 282 3.04 15.14 -9.87
C TRP A 282 3.23 14.31 -11.14
N PRO A 283 3.97 14.83 -12.13
CA PRO A 283 4.31 14.05 -13.30
C PRO A 283 5.33 12.97 -12.91
N PHE A 284 5.06 11.74 -13.33
CA PHE A 284 6.02 10.64 -13.31
C PHE A 284 6.29 10.21 -14.76
N ASN A 285 7.53 9.83 -15.06
CA ASN A 285 7.87 9.37 -16.41
C ASN A 285 7.45 7.92 -16.66
N HIS A 286 7.04 7.19 -15.62
CA HIS A 286 6.42 5.88 -15.73
C HIS A 286 5.22 5.73 -14.80
N VAL A 287 4.18 5.06 -15.31
CA VAL A 287 2.96 4.73 -14.58
C VAL A 287 2.49 3.34 -15.01
N ALA A 288 1.93 2.59 -14.07
CA ALA A 288 1.24 1.33 -14.32
C ALA A 288 -0.10 1.32 -13.58
N VAL A 289 -1.18 1.01 -14.30
CA VAL A 289 -2.53 0.87 -13.73
C VAL A 289 -2.90 -0.61 -13.79
N GLU A 290 -3.11 -1.23 -12.64
CA GLU A 290 -3.20 -2.68 -12.52
C GLU A 290 -4.49 -3.06 -11.78
N VAL A 291 -5.20 -4.06 -12.30
CA VAL A 291 -6.31 -4.67 -11.58
C VAL A 291 -5.77 -5.89 -10.83
N LEU A 292 -5.94 -5.88 -9.52
CA LEU A 292 -5.50 -6.94 -8.63
C LEU A 292 -6.68 -7.79 -8.20
N ARG A 293 -6.50 -9.10 -8.14
CA ARG A 293 -7.42 -10.07 -7.52
C ARG A 293 -6.85 -10.53 -6.18
N PHE A 294 -7.68 -10.50 -5.15
CA PHE A 294 -7.31 -10.94 -3.79
C PHE A 294 -7.97 -12.29 -3.48
N ARG A 295 -7.17 -13.24 -3.03
CA ARG A 295 -7.60 -14.58 -2.64
C ARG A 295 -7.02 -14.92 -1.27
N ARG A 296 -7.80 -15.62 -0.47
CA ARG A 296 -7.28 -16.18 0.78
C ARG A 296 -6.44 -17.41 0.43
N SER A 297 -5.21 -17.46 0.92
CA SER A 297 -4.28 -18.58 0.75
C SER A 297 -4.02 -19.18 2.13
N GLY A 298 -4.75 -20.23 2.49
CA GLY A 298 -4.68 -20.85 3.81
C GLY A 298 -5.26 -19.99 4.95
N ALA A 299 -4.90 -20.33 6.20
CA ALA A 299 -5.42 -19.65 7.38
C ALA A 299 -4.98 -18.18 7.46
N ASP A 300 -3.70 -17.92 7.17
CA ASP A 300 -3.02 -16.65 7.45
C ASP A 300 -2.41 -16.00 6.20
N GLY A 301 -2.75 -16.47 5.00
CA GLY A 301 -2.20 -15.94 3.75
C GLY A 301 -3.23 -15.20 2.91
N ILE A 302 -2.75 -14.19 2.19
CA ILE A 302 -3.46 -13.47 1.14
C ILE A 302 -2.59 -13.58 -0.11
N GLU A 303 -3.14 -14.18 -1.16
CA GLU A 303 -2.58 -14.16 -2.50
C GLU A 303 -3.16 -12.98 -3.27
N VAL A 304 -2.26 -12.25 -3.94
CA VAL A 304 -2.56 -11.08 -4.75
C VAL A 304 -2.07 -11.36 -6.16
N GLU A 305 -3.00 -11.41 -7.10
CA GLU A 305 -2.72 -11.70 -8.50
C GLU A 305 -3.04 -10.48 -9.35
N ARG A 306 -2.09 -10.03 -10.17
CA ARG A 306 -2.35 -9.02 -11.19
C ARG A 306 -3.10 -9.68 -12.34
N VAL A 307 -4.38 -9.35 -12.52
CA VAL A 307 -5.23 -9.97 -13.55
C VAL A 307 -5.29 -9.14 -14.83
N ALA A 308 -5.10 -7.83 -14.75
CA ALA A 308 -5.03 -6.94 -15.90
C ALA A 308 -4.08 -5.77 -15.66
N THR A 309 -3.48 -5.26 -16.74
CA THR A 309 -2.82 -3.96 -16.77
C THR A 309 -3.59 -3.10 -17.74
N LEU A 310 -4.22 -2.06 -17.20
CA LEU A 310 -4.94 -1.06 -17.96
C LEU A 310 -3.87 -0.05 -18.39
N ASP A 311 -3.84 0.26 -19.68
CA ASP A 311 -2.94 1.28 -20.21
C ASP A 311 -1.44 0.90 -20.30
N ALA A 312 -1.15 -0.28 -20.85
CA ALA A 312 0.23 -0.73 -21.08
C ALA A 312 1.01 0.11 -22.12
N GLU A 313 0.31 0.84 -23.00
CA GLU A 313 0.91 1.59 -24.09
C GLU A 313 1.41 2.99 -23.69
N HIS A 314 0.85 3.62 -22.64
CA HIS A 314 1.25 4.95 -22.17
C HIS A 314 2.35 4.92 -21.09
N GLY A 315 3.21 3.89 -21.09
CA GLY A 315 4.34 3.71 -20.16
C GLY A 315 5.44 4.79 -20.21
N ARG A 316 5.22 5.91 -20.90
CA ARG A 316 6.12 7.07 -20.98
C ARG A 316 5.35 8.37 -20.72
N GLY A 317 5.54 8.91 -19.51
CA GLY A 317 5.24 10.29 -19.15
C GLY A 317 3.75 10.63 -19.16
N LEU A 318 3.05 10.33 -18.07
CA LEU A 318 1.75 10.95 -17.85
C LEU A 318 1.95 12.31 -17.17
N PRO A 319 1.37 13.39 -17.72
CA PRO A 319 1.37 14.67 -17.03
C PRO A 319 0.63 14.54 -15.70
N ALA A 320 0.95 15.43 -14.74
CA ALA A 320 0.07 15.62 -13.59
C ALA A 320 -1.34 15.95 -14.10
N GLY A 321 -2.36 15.42 -13.43
CA GLY A 321 -3.74 15.59 -13.87
C GLY A 321 -4.63 14.40 -13.56
N GLU A 322 -5.88 14.51 -14.01
CA GLU A 322 -6.90 13.50 -13.85
C GLU A 322 -6.93 12.58 -15.07
N VAL A 323 -6.90 11.29 -14.81
CA VAL A 323 -7.12 10.23 -15.79
C VAL A 323 -8.45 9.57 -15.43
N ALA A 324 -9.44 9.73 -16.31
CA ALA A 324 -10.79 9.20 -16.13
C ALA A 324 -11.28 8.54 -17.43
N GLY A 325 -12.39 7.82 -17.34
CA GLY A 325 -13.04 7.18 -18.50
C GLY A 325 -12.38 5.88 -18.97
N GLN A 326 -11.36 5.39 -18.26
CA GLN A 326 -10.87 4.04 -18.50
C GLN A 326 -11.91 3.03 -18.00
N THR A 327 -11.99 1.88 -18.67
CA THR A 327 -12.90 0.80 -18.27
C THR A 327 -12.21 -0.54 -18.26
N TRP A 328 -12.73 -1.45 -17.43
CA TRP A 328 -12.32 -2.84 -17.37
C TRP A 328 -13.57 -3.73 -17.48
N ASP A 329 -13.50 -4.76 -18.32
CA ASP A 329 -14.60 -5.66 -18.65
C ASP A 329 -14.67 -6.90 -17.74
N GLY A 330 -13.92 -6.90 -16.65
CA GLY A 330 -13.87 -8.02 -15.71
C GLY A 330 -13.00 -9.20 -16.16
N ARG A 331 -12.31 -9.11 -17.30
CA ARG A 331 -11.48 -10.21 -17.82
C ARG A 331 -10.02 -10.11 -17.41
N ASN A 332 -9.35 -11.25 -17.33
CA ASN A 332 -7.92 -11.34 -17.11
C ASN A 332 -7.13 -11.31 -18.43
N GLY A 333 -5.80 -11.37 -18.35
CA GLY A 333 -4.91 -11.43 -19.52
C GLY A 333 -5.14 -12.60 -20.49
N ALA A 334 -5.87 -13.65 -20.07
CA ALA A 334 -6.29 -14.76 -20.94
C ALA A 334 -7.69 -14.54 -21.55
N ALA A 335 -8.24 -13.33 -21.45
CA ALA A 335 -9.60 -12.96 -21.87
C ALA A 335 -10.70 -13.79 -21.18
N ALA A 336 -10.42 -14.44 -20.05
CA ALA A 336 -11.42 -15.14 -19.24
C ALA A 336 -11.96 -14.20 -18.16
N LEU A 337 -13.24 -14.35 -17.78
CA LEU A 337 -13.77 -13.62 -16.62
C LEU A 337 -12.93 -13.93 -15.38
N SER A 338 -12.64 -12.90 -14.59
CA SER A 338 -11.90 -13.02 -13.34
C SER A 338 -12.87 -12.93 -12.16
N PRO A 339 -13.40 -14.05 -11.63
CA PRO A 339 -14.30 -14.01 -10.48
C PRO A 339 -13.54 -13.64 -9.19
N GLY A 340 -14.27 -13.08 -8.23
CA GLY A 340 -13.76 -12.77 -6.89
C GLY A 340 -13.59 -11.28 -6.61
N LEU A 341 -12.79 -10.97 -5.59
CA LEU A 341 -12.56 -9.62 -5.09
C LEU A 341 -11.41 -8.93 -5.81
N HIS A 342 -11.66 -7.73 -6.31
CA HIS A 342 -10.68 -6.95 -7.04
C HIS A 342 -10.51 -5.55 -6.45
N ARG A 343 -9.29 -5.02 -6.56
CA ARG A 343 -8.99 -3.60 -6.31
C ARG A 343 -8.12 -3.06 -7.43
N LEU A 344 -8.21 -1.76 -7.65
CA LEU A 344 -7.33 -1.05 -8.56
C LEU A 344 -6.04 -0.68 -7.82
N GLN A 345 -4.91 -0.87 -8.47
CA GLN A 345 -3.61 -0.36 -8.06
C GLN A 345 -3.07 0.60 -9.13
N VAL A 346 -2.52 1.71 -8.70
CA VAL A 346 -1.76 2.62 -9.56
C VAL A 346 -0.35 2.74 -8.99
N ARG A 347 0.67 2.50 -9.81
CA ARG A 347 2.08 2.70 -9.46
C ARG A 347 2.66 3.77 -10.36
N ALA A 348 3.45 4.67 -9.81
CA ALA A 348 4.14 5.70 -10.57
C ALA A 348 5.57 5.86 -10.04
N TRP A 349 6.54 6.04 -10.94
CA TRP A 349 7.94 6.14 -10.54
C TRP A 349 8.76 6.97 -11.53
N LEU A 350 9.89 7.48 -11.04
CA LEU A 350 10.89 8.18 -11.82
C LEU A 350 12.05 7.25 -12.12
N ALA A 351 12.35 7.02 -13.39
CA ALA A 351 13.64 6.50 -13.81
C ALA A 351 14.74 7.58 -13.70
N GLY A 352 16.01 7.19 -13.68
CA GLY A 352 17.16 8.10 -13.59
C GLY A 352 17.63 8.35 -12.15
N ASP A 353 18.08 9.55 -11.82
CA ASP A 353 18.70 9.81 -10.50
C ASP A 353 17.69 10.06 -9.36
N ASP A 354 16.51 10.59 -9.68
CA ASP A 354 15.50 10.95 -8.66
C ASP A 354 14.92 9.69 -8.00
N ARG A 355 14.58 8.66 -8.78
CA ARG A 355 14.11 7.34 -8.31
C ARG A 355 12.91 7.40 -7.33
N SER A 356 12.23 8.55 -7.19
CA SER A 356 11.00 8.64 -6.41
C SER A 356 9.95 7.68 -6.96
N TRP A 357 9.15 7.11 -6.06
CA TRP A 357 8.09 6.19 -6.44
C TRP A 357 6.91 6.27 -5.49
N VAL A 358 5.74 5.92 -5.99
CA VAL A 358 4.49 5.83 -5.25
C VAL A 358 3.68 4.65 -5.76
N GLY A 359 2.91 4.02 -4.88
CA GLY A 359 1.81 3.16 -5.24
C GLY A 359 0.58 3.50 -4.42
N ALA A 360 -0.59 3.44 -5.06
CA ALA A 360 -1.88 3.65 -4.43
C ALA A 360 -2.83 2.50 -4.76
N ILE A 361 -3.72 2.17 -3.84
CA ILE A 361 -4.72 1.10 -3.98
C ILE A 361 -6.10 1.68 -3.69
N SER A 362 -7.07 1.44 -4.58
CA SER A 362 -8.41 1.99 -4.46
C SER A 362 -9.09 1.57 -3.16
N PRO A 363 -9.82 2.46 -2.48
CA PRO A 363 -10.71 2.03 -1.39
C PRO A 363 -11.90 1.22 -1.92
N GLY A 364 -12.32 1.49 -3.17
CA GLY A 364 -13.34 0.71 -3.85
C GLY A 364 -12.89 -0.73 -4.10
N ILE A 365 -13.80 -1.67 -3.83
CA ILE A 365 -13.66 -3.09 -4.10
C ILE A 365 -14.72 -3.48 -5.12
N VAL A 366 -14.30 -4.20 -6.16
CA VAL A 366 -15.19 -4.75 -7.18
C VAL A 366 -15.25 -6.27 -7.02
N ARG A 367 -16.46 -6.81 -6.88
CA ARG A 367 -16.71 -8.25 -6.85
C ARG A 367 -17.28 -8.68 -8.19
N ILE A 368 -16.53 -9.52 -8.90
CA ILE A 368 -17.02 -10.21 -10.09
C ILE A 368 -17.64 -11.53 -9.65
N ALA A 369 -18.88 -11.78 -10.05
CA ALA A 369 -19.61 -12.98 -9.69
C ALA A 369 -18.93 -14.22 -10.30
N ASP A 370 -18.95 -15.31 -9.54
CA ASP A 370 -18.63 -16.63 -10.07
C ASP A 370 -19.90 -17.19 -10.68
N HIS A 371 -19.98 -17.15 -12.01
CA HIS A 371 -21.03 -17.85 -12.74
C HIS A 371 -20.59 -19.30 -12.87
N GLY A 372 -20.67 -20.03 -11.76
CA GLY A 372 -20.45 -21.47 -11.75
C GLY A 372 -21.20 -22.10 -12.92
N GLN A 373 -20.48 -22.87 -13.74
CA GLN A 373 -21.08 -23.70 -14.77
C GLN A 373 -21.89 -24.83 -14.16
#